data_AF-A0AAD3R312-F1
#
_entry.id   AF-A0AAD3R312-F1
#
_cell.length_a   1.000
_cell.length_b   1.000
_cell.length_c   1.000
_cell.angle_alpha   90.00
_cell.angle_beta   90.00
_cell.angle_gamma   90.00
#
_symmetry.space_group_name_H-M   'P 1'
#
loop_
_entity.id
_entity.type
_entity.pdbx_description
1 polymer ?
#
loop_
_entity_poly.entity_id
_entity_poly.type
_entity_poly.pdbx_seq_one_letter_code
_entity_poly.pdbx_strand_id
1 'polypeptide(L)'
;MSSRLWRLPEAPTSRRRPERTPRNCGRSASKRAERLLQHKYKNYQMNIIAGGFYDGLMLYTHALNETMPVSGSRPPGKVVTTRMWNRTFHGVTGLVHLDENGDRETDFALWDMIDTNTSTFQIVLVYNSSEEQLTAIPGTTLHWPGGVPPDVPVCGFKNDNPICLAKTITIHQMVSIVVFFIFIMTLTIAVFIYRRMKLEKELVAQLWRISWDNIQMSNLNKVLRSGSRITLSLRGSNYGSLMTGDGNLQVFAKTGYYKGNIIAIKYTNRKRIELNRKVLFELKHMRDVQNEHLTRFIGACIDPPNTCIITEYCPRGSLQDILENDSITLDWMFKYSLINDIVKGMVFLHNSVIFSQTLSPCSTLNLHMH
;
A
#
# COMPACT_ATOMS: atom_id res chain seq x y z
N MET A 1 25.25 60.22 12.43
CA MET A 1 26.42 61.02 11.99
C MET A 1 26.06 61.65 10.65
N SER A 2 26.05 62.98 10.63
CA SER A 2 25.91 63.94 9.50
C SER A 2 24.66 63.94 8.60
N SER A 3 24.01 65.10 8.65
CA SER A 3 22.93 65.67 7.86
C SER A 3 23.43 66.35 6.57
N ARG A 4 22.55 66.53 5.56
CA ARG A 4 22.17 67.85 5.00
C ARG A 4 21.19 67.74 3.81
N LEU A 5 20.14 68.54 3.92
CA LEU A 5 19.20 68.97 2.89
C LEU A 5 19.91 69.70 1.73
N TRP A 6 19.38 69.54 0.51
CA TRP A 6 19.41 70.56 -0.53
C TRP A 6 18.02 70.78 -1.13
N ARG A 7 17.55 72.03 -1.02
CA ARG A 7 16.32 72.59 -1.59
C ARG A 7 16.49 72.81 -3.11
N LEU A 8 15.42 72.61 -3.87
CA LEU A 8 15.30 73.02 -5.27
C LEU A 8 15.10 74.55 -5.36
N PRO A 9 15.65 75.22 -6.38
CA PRO A 9 15.57 76.68 -6.52
C PRO A 9 14.25 77.14 -7.16
N GLU A 10 13.66 78.18 -6.59
CA GLU A 10 12.52 78.93 -7.15
C GLU A 10 12.93 79.72 -8.39
N ALA A 11 12.12 79.68 -9.44
CA ALA A 11 12.32 80.46 -10.66
C ALA A 11 11.77 81.89 -10.50
N PRO A 12 12.47 82.92 -11.02
CA PRO A 12 12.03 84.31 -10.86
C PRO A 12 10.85 84.66 -11.77
N THR A 13 9.91 85.39 -11.20
CA THR A 13 8.79 86.05 -11.87
C THR A 13 9.25 87.29 -12.67
N SER A 14 8.54 87.55 -13.77
CA SER A 14 8.59 88.74 -14.64
C SER A 14 9.64 88.80 -15.77
N ARG A 15 9.21 88.35 -16.97
CA ARG A 15 9.56 89.00 -18.24
C ARG A 15 8.31 88.98 -19.15
N ARG A 16 7.81 90.16 -19.50
CA ARG A 16 6.73 90.33 -20.50
C ARG A 16 7.16 89.68 -21.82
N ARG A 17 6.39 88.70 -22.30
CA ARG A 17 6.49 88.22 -23.70
C ARG A 17 5.55 89.05 -24.57
N PRO A 18 5.94 89.39 -25.81
CA PRO A 18 5.03 90.05 -26.73
C PRO A 18 3.90 89.09 -27.13
N GLU A 19 2.68 89.59 -27.17
CA GLU A 19 1.49 88.86 -27.66
C GLU A 19 1.74 88.37 -29.09
N ARG A 20 1.99 87.06 -29.23
CA ARG A 20 1.82 86.36 -30.49
C ARG A 20 0.53 85.58 -30.41
N THR A 21 -0.40 85.92 -31.30
CA THR A 21 -1.72 85.28 -31.40
C THR A 21 -1.60 83.76 -31.57
N PRO A 22 -2.48 82.95 -30.92
CA PRO A 22 -2.36 81.49 -30.90
C PRO A 22 -2.39 80.82 -32.28
N ARG A 23 -3.03 81.48 -33.27
CA ARG A 23 -3.19 80.95 -34.64
C ARG A 23 -1.88 80.80 -35.42
N ASN A 24 -0.87 81.62 -35.12
CA ASN A 24 0.40 81.61 -35.86
C ASN A 24 1.44 80.61 -35.31
N CYS A 25 1.30 80.19 -34.04
CA CYS A 25 2.18 79.18 -33.45
C CYS A 25 1.88 77.78 -34.03
N GLY A 26 0.59 77.40 -34.11
CA GLY A 26 0.17 76.13 -34.70
C GLY A 26 0.53 75.99 -36.18
N ARG A 27 0.33 77.04 -36.99
CA ARG A 27 0.66 77.01 -38.43
C ARG A 27 2.16 76.99 -38.71
N SER A 28 2.98 77.67 -37.90
CA SER A 28 4.45 77.66 -38.08
C SER A 28 5.08 76.35 -37.58
N ALA A 29 4.54 75.75 -36.51
CA ALA A 29 4.93 74.42 -36.05
C ALA A 29 4.50 73.33 -37.03
N SER A 30 3.26 73.38 -37.54
CA SER A 30 2.73 72.47 -38.56
C SER A 30 3.53 72.53 -39.87
N LYS A 31 3.79 73.72 -40.44
CA LYS A 31 4.60 73.87 -41.68
C LYS A 31 6.08 73.51 -41.51
N ARG A 32 6.59 73.50 -40.27
CA ARG A 32 7.99 73.11 -39.98
C ARG A 32 8.08 71.60 -39.71
N ALA A 33 7.06 71.02 -39.07
CA ALA A 33 6.89 69.58 -38.95
C ALA A 33 6.67 68.92 -40.32
N GLU A 34 5.80 69.47 -41.17
CA GLU A 34 5.58 68.98 -42.54
C GLU A 34 6.87 68.97 -43.38
N ARG A 35 7.67 70.05 -43.32
CA ARG A 35 8.95 70.12 -44.04
C ARG A 35 10.02 69.18 -43.49
N LEU A 36 10.05 68.95 -42.17
CA LEU A 36 10.96 67.97 -41.56
C LEU A 36 10.51 66.52 -41.78
N LEU A 37 9.20 66.29 -41.91
CA LEU A 37 8.60 64.97 -42.18
C LEU A 37 8.72 64.59 -43.67
N GLN A 38 8.44 65.50 -44.60
CA GLN A 38 8.51 65.23 -46.04
C GLN A 38 9.92 64.87 -46.53
N HIS A 39 10.98 65.39 -45.91
CA HIS A 39 12.35 65.16 -46.35
C HIS A 39 12.96 63.84 -45.85
N LYS A 40 12.30 63.13 -44.91
CA LYS A 40 12.81 61.88 -44.32
C LYS A 40 11.94 60.64 -44.61
N TYR A 41 10.72 60.80 -45.08
CA TYR A 41 9.72 59.72 -45.17
C TYR A 41 9.52 59.21 -46.60
N LYS A 42 10.51 58.51 -47.15
CA LYS A 42 10.28 57.67 -48.33
C LYS A 42 10.23 56.18 -48.04
N ASN A 43 10.74 55.70 -46.90
CA ASN A 43 10.87 54.25 -46.63
C ASN A 43 10.88 53.87 -45.13
N TYR A 44 10.15 54.57 -44.27
CA TYR A 44 9.97 54.11 -42.88
C TYR A 44 8.48 53.94 -42.61
N GLN A 45 8.09 52.75 -42.15
CA GLN A 45 6.82 52.52 -41.47
C GLN A 45 6.61 53.67 -40.50
N MET A 46 5.56 54.48 -40.72
CA MET A 46 5.17 55.51 -39.76
C MET A 46 5.03 54.84 -38.41
N ASN A 47 5.64 55.43 -37.38
CA ASN A 47 5.50 54.92 -36.04
C ASN A 47 4.02 55.01 -35.66
N ILE A 48 3.32 53.87 -35.68
CA ILE A 48 1.88 53.77 -35.47
C ILE A 48 1.46 54.38 -34.14
N ILE A 49 2.34 54.37 -33.14
CA ILE A 49 2.13 54.97 -31.84
C ILE A 49 2.09 56.50 -31.97
N ALA A 50 3.06 57.10 -32.66
CA ALA A 50 3.11 58.55 -32.86
C ALA A 50 1.93 59.04 -33.73
N GLY A 51 1.59 58.27 -34.77
CA GLY A 51 0.39 58.53 -35.58
C GLY A 51 -0.90 58.38 -34.77
N GLY A 52 -0.99 57.35 -33.92
CA GLY A 52 -2.13 57.12 -33.05
C GLY A 52 -2.33 58.22 -32.02
N PHE A 53 -1.26 58.76 -31.42
CA PHE A 53 -1.35 59.94 -30.55
C PHE A 53 -1.83 61.20 -31.29
N TYR A 54 -1.33 61.40 -32.51
CA TYR A 54 -1.78 62.52 -33.33
C TYR A 54 -3.28 62.39 -33.64
N ASP A 55 -3.72 61.22 -34.06
CA ASP A 55 -5.12 60.94 -34.37
C ASP A 55 -6.02 61.05 -33.15
N GLY A 56 -5.57 60.57 -31.99
CA GLY A 56 -6.29 60.73 -30.72
C GLY A 56 -6.43 62.19 -30.31
N LEU A 57 -5.38 63.01 -30.50
CA LEU A 57 -5.45 64.45 -30.25
C LEU A 57 -6.42 65.13 -31.23
N MET A 58 -6.37 64.78 -32.52
CA MET A 58 -7.28 65.31 -33.52
C MET A 58 -8.74 64.97 -33.19
N LEU A 59 -9.04 63.71 -32.85
CA LEU A 59 -10.36 63.28 -32.40
C LEU A 59 -10.83 64.08 -31.18
N TYR A 60 -9.96 64.25 -30.19
CA TYR A 60 -10.25 65.07 -29.02
C TYR A 60 -10.56 66.52 -29.40
N THR A 61 -9.81 67.13 -30.33
CA THR A 61 -10.09 68.50 -30.78
C THR A 61 -11.42 68.62 -31.53
N HIS A 62 -11.79 67.61 -32.32
CA HIS A 62 -13.09 67.56 -33.00
C HIS A 62 -14.24 67.50 -31.97
N ALA A 63 -14.16 66.56 -31.02
CA ALA A 63 -15.15 66.44 -29.96
C ALA A 63 -15.21 67.70 -29.06
N LEU A 64 -14.07 68.32 -28.75
CA LEU A 64 -14.02 69.55 -27.96
C LEU A 64 -14.66 70.73 -28.70
N ASN A 65 -14.44 70.85 -30.00
CA ASN A 65 -15.03 71.91 -30.82
C ASN A 65 -16.56 71.76 -30.91
N GLU A 66 -17.07 70.53 -31.03
CA GLU A 66 -18.51 70.24 -31.06
C GLU A 66 -19.20 70.47 -29.71
N THR A 67 -18.46 70.37 -28.60
CA THR A 67 -18.98 70.56 -27.24
C THR A 67 -18.82 71.97 -26.69
N MET A 68 -18.15 72.87 -27.42
CA MET A 68 -17.81 74.20 -26.92
C MET A 68 -19.05 75.13 -26.91
N PRO A 69 -19.46 75.66 -25.75
CA PRO A 69 -20.57 76.59 -25.67
C PRO A 69 -20.17 77.99 -26.18
N VAL A 70 -21.15 78.76 -26.65
CA VAL A 70 -20.96 80.15 -27.14
C VAL A 70 -20.36 81.07 -26.06
N SER A 71 -20.56 80.75 -24.78
CA SER A 71 -19.99 81.46 -23.63
C SER A 71 -18.48 81.21 -23.41
N GLY A 72 -17.86 80.27 -24.13
CA GLY A 72 -16.44 79.95 -24.03
C GLY A 72 -16.02 79.22 -22.75
N SER A 73 -16.98 78.74 -21.94
CA SER A 73 -16.68 77.93 -20.76
C SER A 73 -16.24 76.51 -21.13
N ARG A 74 -15.33 75.93 -20.35
CA ARG A 74 -14.80 74.57 -20.59
C ARG A 74 -15.91 73.52 -20.40
N PRO A 75 -16.20 72.66 -21.39
CA PRO A 75 -17.22 71.63 -21.25
C PRO A 75 -16.77 70.52 -20.28
N PRO A 76 -17.71 69.81 -19.62
CA PRO A 76 -17.40 68.66 -18.77
C PRO A 76 -16.73 67.53 -19.57
N GLY A 77 -15.67 66.93 -19.04
CA GLY A 77 -14.89 65.90 -19.74
C GLY A 77 -15.73 64.71 -20.22
N LYS A 78 -16.68 64.24 -19.40
CA LYS A 78 -17.60 63.13 -19.75
C LYS A 78 -18.36 63.40 -21.04
N VAL A 79 -18.81 64.65 -21.24
CA VAL A 79 -19.59 65.08 -22.41
C VAL A 79 -18.74 65.13 -23.68
N VAL A 80 -17.44 65.41 -23.54
CA VAL A 80 -16.45 65.35 -24.63
C VAL A 80 -16.13 63.89 -24.98
N THR A 81 -15.84 63.07 -23.96
CA THR A 81 -15.48 61.65 -24.14
C THR A 81 -16.61 60.84 -24.78
N THR A 82 -17.87 61.03 -24.35
CA THR A 82 -19.02 60.35 -24.98
C THR A 82 -19.19 60.69 -26.46
N ARG A 83 -18.71 61.86 -26.93
CA ARG A 83 -18.70 62.21 -28.36
C ARG A 83 -17.51 61.67 -29.14
N MET A 84 -16.51 61.14 -28.45
CA MET A 84 -15.37 60.48 -29.08
C MET A 84 -15.64 59.01 -29.39
N TRP A 85 -16.52 58.36 -28.62
CA TRP A 85 -16.86 56.93 -28.75
C TRP A 85 -17.84 56.68 -29.91
N ASN A 86 -17.86 55.45 -30.41
CA ASN A 86 -18.70 54.96 -31.50
C ASN A 86 -18.69 55.89 -32.74
N ARG A 87 -17.49 56.25 -33.21
CA ARG A 87 -17.30 57.17 -34.33
C ARG A 87 -16.16 56.74 -35.23
N THR A 88 -16.31 57.02 -36.52
CA THR A 88 -15.25 56.91 -37.52
C THR A 88 -14.71 58.30 -37.87
N PHE A 89 -13.40 58.42 -38.01
CA PHE A 89 -12.76 59.64 -38.53
C PHE A 89 -11.51 59.31 -39.34
N HIS A 90 -11.11 60.23 -40.22
CA HIS A 90 -9.89 60.10 -41.00
C HIS A 90 -8.72 60.76 -40.28
N GLY A 91 -7.72 59.95 -39.93
CA GLY A 91 -6.48 60.36 -39.31
C GLY A 91 -5.26 60.22 -40.25
N VAL A 92 -4.08 60.50 -39.72
CA VAL A 92 -2.81 60.25 -40.41
C VAL A 92 -2.49 58.76 -40.52
N THR A 93 -3.08 57.92 -39.66
CA THR A 93 -2.95 56.46 -39.73
C THR A 93 -4.02 55.78 -40.60
N GLY A 94 -4.84 56.55 -41.32
CA GLY A 94 -5.91 56.04 -42.18
C GLY A 94 -7.29 56.25 -41.59
N LEU A 95 -8.23 55.35 -41.92
CA LEU A 95 -9.56 55.34 -41.30
C LEU A 95 -9.44 54.81 -39.87
N VAL A 96 -9.93 55.58 -38.90
CA VAL A 96 -9.90 55.22 -37.48
C VAL A 96 -11.32 55.07 -37.00
N HIS A 97 -11.68 53.89 -36.50
CA HIS A 97 -12.94 53.63 -35.84
C HIS A 97 -12.71 53.46 -34.34
N LEU A 98 -13.49 54.16 -33.51
CA LEU A 98 -13.61 53.87 -32.10
C LEU A 98 -14.95 53.17 -31.84
N ASP A 99 -14.90 52.10 -31.06
CA ASP A 99 -16.06 51.33 -30.65
C ASP A 99 -16.90 52.06 -29.58
N GLU A 100 -17.95 51.40 -29.09
CA GLU A 100 -18.83 51.92 -28.05
C GLU A 100 -18.14 52.12 -26.69
N ASN A 101 -17.04 51.40 -26.45
CA ASN A 101 -16.25 51.45 -25.23
C ASN A 101 -15.17 52.55 -25.28
N GLY A 102 -14.95 53.14 -26.46
CA GLY A 102 -13.93 54.15 -26.69
C GLY A 102 -12.55 53.59 -27.03
N ASP A 103 -12.50 52.30 -27.36
CA ASP A 103 -11.30 51.62 -27.81
C ASP A 103 -11.22 51.70 -29.35
N ARG A 104 -9.99 51.81 -29.86
CA ARG A 104 -9.76 51.91 -31.29
C ARG A 104 -9.75 50.51 -31.90
N GLU A 105 -10.60 50.30 -32.88
CA GLU A 105 -10.54 49.13 -33.76
C GLU A 105 -9.34 49.24 -34.71
N THR A 106 -8.62 48.12 -34.87
CA THR A 106 -7.39 48.07 -35.64
C THR A 106 -7.37 46.90 -36.61
N ASP A 107 -7.12 47.19 -37.87
CA ASP A 107 -6.92 46.19 -38.90
C ASP A 107 -5.53 45.53 -38.75
N PHE A 108 -5.46 44.24 -39.02
CA PHE A 108 -4.22 43.47 -38.96
C PHE A 108 -3.86 42.91 -40.33
N ALA A 109 -2.56 42.79 -40.60
CA ALA A 109 -2.04 42.18 -41.81
C ALA A 109 -1.13 41.01 -41.46
N LEU A 110 -1.40 39.84 -42.05
CA LEU A 110 -0.55 38.67 -41.91
C LEU A 110 0.48 38.65 -43.04
N TRP A 111 1.75 38.60 -42.63
CA TRP A 111 2.89 38.50 -43.53
C TRP A 111 3.32 37.05 -43.65
N ASP A 112 3.52 36.57 -44.86
CA ASP A 112 3.99 35.23 -45.15
C ASP A 112 5.10 35.26 -46.21
N MET A 113 5.90 34.20 -46.26
CA MET A 113 7.02 34.04 -47.18
C MET A 113 6.53 33.46 -48.51
N ILE A 114 6.72 34.20 -49.60
CA ILE A 114 6.30 33.75 -50.94
C ILE A 114 7.37 32.91 -51.62
N ASP A 115 8.64 33.29 -51.46
CA ASP A 115 9.77 32.60 -52.06
C ASP A 115 10.81 32.25 -50.99
N THR A 116 11.02 30.95 -50.80
CA THR A 116 11.95 30.39 -49.83
C THR A 116 13.41 30.70 -50.17
N ASN A 117 13.73 30.96 -51.45
CA ASN A 117 15.10 31.22 -51.88
C ASN A 117 15.51 32.67 -51.64
N THR A 118 14.59 33.61 -51.85
CA THR A 118 14.86 35.05 -51.67
C THR A 118 14.45 35.56 -50.30
N SER A 119 13.80 34.73 -49.46
CA SER A 119 13.31 35.08 -48.13
C SER A 119 12.39 36.31 -48.12
N THR A 120 11.69 36.55 -49.22
CA THR A 120 10.80 37.71 -49.37
C THR A 120 9.46 37.46 -48.71
N PHE A 121 9.07 38.38 -47.82
CA PHE A 121 7.76 38.39 -47.18
C PHE A 121 6.83 39.38 -47.87
N GLN A 122 5.57 38.98 -48.03
CA GLN A 122 4.49 39.86 -48.47
C GLN A 122 3.26 39.63 -47.62
N ILE A 123 2.34 40.59 -47.65
CA ILE A 123 1.05 40.45 -46.97
C ILE A 123 0.21 39.45 -47.78
N VAL A 124 -0.42 38.50 -47.10
CA VAL A 124 -1.25 37.45 -47.71
C VAL A 124 -2.70 37.51 -47.23
N LEU A 125 -2.89 37.87 -45.96
CA LEU A 125 -4.21 38.05 -45.36
C LEU A 125 -4.31 39.42 -44.69
N VAL A 126 -5.47 40.06 -44.82
CA VAL A 126 -5.82 41.30 -44.12
C VAL A 126 -7.09 41.07 -43.32
N TYR A 127 -7.01 41.29 -42.01
CA TYR A 127 -8.15 41.26 -41.11
C TYR A 127 -8.75 42.66 -41.03
N ASN A 128 -9.99 42.79 -41.50
CA ASN A 128 -10.79 43.99 -41.37
C ASN A 128 -11.53 43.94 -40.03
N SER A 129 -11.21 44.85 -39.11
CA SER A 129 -11.81 44.87 -37.77
C SER A 129 -13.29 45.20 -37.80
N SER A 130 -13.72 46.07 -38.72
CA SER A 130 -15.12 46.52 -38.79
C SER A 130 -16.07 45.47 -39.36
N GLU A 131 -15.57 44.55 -40.17
CA GLU A 131 -16.34 43.42 -40.73
C GLU A 131 -16.07 42.10 -40.00
N GLU A 132 -15.13 42.10 -39.04
CA GLU A 132 -14.59 40.91 -38.37
C GLU A 132 -14.17 39.79 -39.35
N GLN A 133 -13.74 40.19 -40.55
CA GLN A 133 -13.48 39.27 -41.65
C GLN A 133 -12.01 39.28 -42.06
N LEU A 134 -11.46 38.08 -42.22
CA LEU A 134 -10.14 37.86 -42.80
C LEU A 134 -10.28 37.72 -44.32
N THR A 135 -9.66 38.63 -45.06
CA THR A 135 -9.67 38.67 -46.53
C THR A 135 -8.31 38.29 -47.09
N ALA A 136 -8.28 37.40 -48.08
CA ALA A 136 -7.05 37.02 -48.78
C ALA A 136 -6.75 37.99 -49.91
N ILE A 137 -5.48 38.38 -50.05
CA ILE A 137 -5.07 39.23 -51.15
C ILE A 137 -5.09 38.41 -52.45
N PRO A 138 -5.79 38.90 -53.50
CA PRO A 138 -5.94 38.16 -54.74
C PRO A 138 -4.57 37.84 -55.36
N GLY A 139 -4.35 36.57 -55.68
CA GLY A 139 -3.08 36.07 -56.23
C GLY A 139 -2.05 35.60 -55.19
N THR A 140 -2.39 35.60 -53.90
CA THR A 140 -1.53 35.09 -52.83
C THR A 140 -2.17 33.88 -52.13
N THR A 141 -1.35 32.93 -51.67
CA THR A 141 -1.79 31.76 -50.90
C THR A 141 -0.84 31.55 -49.72
N LEU A 142 -1.37 31.08 -48.59
CA LEU A 142 -0.56 30.76 -47.42
C LEU A 142 0.43 29.63 -47.72
N HIS A 143 1.70 29.87 -47.44
CA HIS A 143 2.76 28.92 -47.68
C HIS A 143 3.05 28.11 -46.41
N TRP A 144 2.77 26.81 -46.47
CA TRP A 144 3.10 25.89 -45.38
C TRP A 144 4.15 24.87 -45.84
N PRO A 145 5.36 24.87 -45.25
CA PRO A 145 6.36 23.85 -45.53
C PRO A 145 5.85 22.47 -45.11
N GLY A 146 5.47 21.63 -46.08
CA GLY A 146 4.93 20.29 -45.81
C GLY A 146 3.43 20.25 -45.48
N GLY A 147 2.69 21.34 -45.70
CA GLY A 147 1.26 21.44 -45.40
C GLY A 147 0.97 22.03 -44.02
N VAL A 148 -0.32 22.25 -43.74
CA VAL A 148 -0.76 22.90 -42.49
C VAL A 148 -0.42 22.00 -41.30
N PRO A 149 0.47 22.42 -40.38
CA PRO A 149 0.74 21.65 -39.18
C PRO A 149 -0.50 21.64 -38.28
N PRO A 150 -0.82 20.50 -37.64
CA PRO A 150 -1.87 20.47 -36.63
C PRO A 150 -1.48 21.36 -35.45
N ASP A 151 -2.48 21.95 -34.80
CA ASP A 151 -2.33 22.77 -33.59
C ASP A 151 -1.79 21.97 -32.41
N VAL A 152 -2.09 20.66 -32.36
CA VAL A 152 -1.58 19.72 -31.36
C VAL A 152 -0.82 18.58 -32.05
N PRO A 153 0.41 18.25 -31.60
CA PRO A 153 1.13 17.08 -32.11
C PRO A 153 0.34 15.78 -31.90
N VAL A 154 0.50 14.80 -32.80
CA VAL A 154 -0.19 13.48 -32.72
C VAL A 154 -0.04 12.82 -31.35
N CYS A 155 1.14 12.93 -30.73
CA CYS A 155 1.42 12.34 -29.42
C CYS A 155 1.12 13.27 -28.23
N GLY A 156 0.53 14.44 -28.48
CA GLY A 156 0.38 15.50 -27.49
C GLY A 156 1.71 16.17 -27.14
N PHE A 157 1.66 17.38 -26.59
CA PHE A 157 2.86 18.16 -26.24
C PHE A 157 3.76 17.46 -25.21
N LYS A 158 3.16 16.63 -24.35
CA LYS A 158 3.85 15.91 -23.27
C LYS A 158 4.12 14.44 -23.59
N ASN A 159 3.79 13.98 -24.79
CA ASN A 159 3.87 12.57 -25.17
C ASN A 159 2.96 11.64 -24.31
N ASP A 160 1.86 12.18 -23.79
CA ASP A 160 0.94 11.49 -22.89
C ASP A 160 -0.17 10.73 -23.65
N ASN A 161 -0.25 10.88 -24.98
CA ASN A 161 -1.33 10.26 -25.76
C ASN A 161 -1.14 8.73 -25.81
N PRO A 162 -2.19 7.94 -25.50
CA PRO A 162 -2.12 6.49 -25.47
C PRO A 162 -1.82 5.84 -26.83
N ILE A 163 -2.04 6.58 -27.93
CA ILE A 163 -1.74 6.15 -29.31
C ILE A 163 -0.22 6.06 -29.52
N CYS A 164 0.55 6.97 -28.94
CA CYS A 164 2.01 6.99 -29.02
C CYS A 164 2.69 6.37 -27.80
N LEU A 165 1.98 6.30 -26.68
CA LEU A 165 2.33 5.49 -25.53
C LEU A 165 2.00 4.03 -25.87
N ALA A 166 2.64 3.51 -26.92
CA ALA A 166 2.86 2.08 -27.07
C ALA A 166 3.44 1.65 -25.74
N LYS A 167 2.60 0.99 -24.94
CA LYS A 167 2.88 0.64 -23.55
C LYS A 167 4.01 -0.38 -23.57
N THR A 168 5.24 0.08 -23.76
CA THR A 168 6.43 -0.71 -23.49
C THR A 168 6.43 -0.88 -22.00
N ILE A 169 5.76 -1.94 -21.52
CA ILE A 169 6.10 -2.51 -20.22
C ILE A 169 7.61 -2.70 -20.31
N THR A 170 8.34 -1.84 -19.60
CA THR A 170 9.78 -1.76 -19.77
C THR A 170 10.35 -3.13 -19.42
N ILE A 171 11.36 -3.58 -20.15
CA ILE A 171 11.96 -4.90 -19.97
C ILE A 171 12.30 -5.15 -18.47
N HIS A 172 12.68 -4.09 -17.75
CA HIS A 172 12.89 -4.09 -16.30
C HIS A 172 11.66 -4.52 -15.47
N GLN A 173 10.45 -4.09 -15.84
CA GLN A 173 9.22 -4.51 -15.15
C GLN A 173 8.91 -5.99 -15.36
N MET A 174 9.09 -6.52 -16.58
CA MET A 174 8.91 -7.95 -16.85
C MET A 174 9.94 -8.80 -16.10
N VAL A 175 11.21 -8.39 -16.10
CA VAL A 175 12.29 -9.08 -15.37
C VAL A 175 12.02 -9.07 -13.86
N SER A 176 11.56 -7.94 -13.31
CA SER A 176 11.25 -7.83 -11.88
C SER A 176 10.13 -8.78 -11.44
N ILE A 177 9.10 -8.97 -12.28
CA ILE A 177 7.99 -9.88 -11.98
C ILE A 177 8.48 -11.33 -11.96
N VAL A 178 9.29 -11.73 -12.95
CA VAL A 178 9.83 -13.10 -13.03
C VAL A 178 10.73 -13.43 -11.84
N VAL A 179 11.61 -12.51 -11.44
CA VAL A 179 12.49 -12.69 -10.28
C VAL A 179 11.69 -12.82 -8.98
N PHE A 180 10.61 -12.05 -8.83
CA PHE A 180 9.74 -12.14 -7.66
C PHE A 180 9.06 -13.52 -7.56
N PHE A 181 8.55 -14.06 -8.67
CA PHE A 181 7.96 -15.40 -8.68
C PHE A 181 8.99 -16.49 -8.34
N ILE A 182 10.22 -16.40 -8.87
CA ILE A 182 11.28 -17.36 -8.54
C ILE A 182 11.60 -17.30 -7.04
N PHE A 183 11.69 -16.10 -6.46
CA PHE A 183 11.96 -15.93 -5.03
C PHE A 183 10.87 -16.59 -4.17
N ILE A 184 9.59 -16.35 -4.47
CA ILE A 184 8.47 -16.97 -3.75
C ILE A 184 8.48 -18.51 -3.90
N MET A 185 8.80 -19.03 -5.09
CA MET A 185 8.91 -20.47 -5.31
C MET A 185 10.04 -21.09 -4.49
N THR A 186 11.21 -20.44 -4.42
CA THR A 186 12.32 -20.96 -3.60
C THR A 186 12.00 -20.93 -2.11
N LEU A 187 11.33 -19.86 -1.62
CA LEU A 187 10.94 -19.73 -0.21
C LEU A 187 9.92 -20.80 0.19
N THR A 188 8.91 -21.06 -0.64
CA THR A 188 7.89 -22.08 -0.35
C THR A 188 8.48 -23.49 -0.30
N ILE A 189 9.39 -23.82 -1.22
CA ILE A 189 10.11 -25.11 -1.22
C ILE A 189 10.98 -25.24 0.04
N ALA A 190 11.74 -24.20 0.40
CA ALA A 190 12.58 -24.21 1.60
C ALA A 190 11.77 -24.43 2.88
N VAL A 191 10.62 -23.76 3.02
CA VAL A 191 9.71 -23.95 4.16
C VAL A 191 9.16 -25.38 4.19
N PHE A 192 8.79 -25.94 3.04
CA PHE A 192 8.31 -27.31 2.95
C PHE A 192 9.37 -28.33 3.37
N ILE A 193 10.60 -28.17 2.89
CA ILE A 193 11.75 -29.02 3.26
C ILE A 193 12.04 -28.87 4.75
N TYR A 194 12.08 -27.66 5.30
CA TYR A 194 12.30 -27.43 6.72
C TYR A 194 11.25 -28.13 7.59
N ARG A 195 9.96 -28.03 7.22
CA ARG A 195 8.88 -28.73 7.93
C ARG A 195 9.04 -30.26 7.86
N ARG A 196 9.36 -30.80 6.68
CA ARG A 196 9.66 -32.22 6.48
C ARG A 196 10.80 -32.68 7.38
N MET A 197 11.93 -31.95 7.36
CA MET A 197 13.10 -32.28 8.17
C MET A 197 12.81 -32.20 9.67
N LYS A 198 12.04 -31.20 10.13
CA LYS A 198 11.65 -31.09 11.54
C LYS A 198 10.84 -32.31 11.99
N LEU A 199 9.85 -32.73 11.20
CA LEU A 199 9.04 -33.90 11.50
C LEU A 199 9.87 -35.19 11.55
N GLU A 200 10.82 -35.35 10.63
CA GLU A 200 11.70 -36.51 10.60
C GLU A 200 12.66 -36.55 11.78
N LYS A 201 13.24 -35.40 12.17
CA LYS A 201 14.09 -35.30 13.37
C LYS A 201 13.34 -35.73 14.64
N GLU A 202 12.09 -35.30 14.80
CA GLU A 202 11.29 -35.70 15.96
C GLU A 202 10.90 -37.19 15.94
N LEU A 203 10.77 -37.81 14.76
CA LEU A 203 10.46 -39.24 14.62
C LEU A 203 11.70 -40.10 14.93
N VAL A 204 12.88 -39.67 14.46
CA VAL A 204 14.18 -40.32 14.71
C VAL A 204 14.60 -40.25 16.17
N ALA A 205 14.16 -39.24 16.93
CA ALA A 205 14.51 -39.10 18.34
C ALA A 205 14.05 -40.27 19.24
N GLN A 206 13.15 -41.15 18.74
CA GLN A 206 12.74 -42.43 19.37
C GLN A 206 12.52 -42.36 20.89
N LEU A 207 11.98 -41.24 21.38
CA LEU A 207 11.94 -40.96 22.82
C LEU A 207 11.00 -41.91 23.61
N TRP A 208 10.18 -42.70 22.91
CA TRP A 208 9.34 -43.76 23.47
C TRP A 208 10.13 -45.05 23.77
N ARG A 209 11.34 -45.23 23.20
CA ARG A 209 12.15 -46.43 23.39
C ARG A 209 12.84 -46.36 24.74
N ILE A 210 12.58 -47.35 25.59
CA ILE A 210 13.23 -47.50 26.89
C ILE A 210 14.12 -48.74 26.80
N SER A 211 15.40 -48.59 27.12
CA SER A 211 16.29 -49.75 27.22
C SER A 211 15.99 -50.54 28.49
N TRP A 212 16.09 -51.87 28.38
CA TRP A 212 15.83 -52.79 29.49
C TRP A 212 16.69 -52.48 30.73
N ASP A 213 17.94 -52.07 30.52
CA ASP A 213 18.91 -51.79 31.61
C ASP A 213 18.49 -50.64 32.53
N ASN A 214 17.63 -49.73 32.05
CA ASN A 214 17.12 -48.62 32.83
C ASN A 214 15.96 -49.02 33.76
N ILE A 215 15.47 -50.24 33.65
CA ILE A 215 14.33 -50.74 34.42
C ILE A 215 14.85 -51.52 35.61
N GLN A 216 14.64 -50.96 36.81
CA GLN A 216 14.95 -51.67 38.05
C GLN A 216 13.75 -52.51 38.47
N MET A 217 13.88 -53.84 38.40
CA MET A 217 12.81 -54.75 38.82
C MET A 217 12.70 -54.75 40.35
N SER A 218 11.50 -54.52 40.87
CA SER A 218 11.20 -54.74 42.28
C SER A 218 11.19 -56.25 42.54
N ASN A 219 12.27 -56.78 43.11
CA ASN A 219 12.25 -58.15 43.65
C ASN A 219 11.34 -58.14 44.89
N LEU A 220 10.14 -58.71 44.75
CA LEU A 220 9.12 -58.84 45.81
C LEU A 220 9.70 -59.47 47.10
N ASN A 221 10.75 -60.28 46.98
CA ASN A 221 11.41 -60.95 48.10
C ASN A 221 12.28 -60.05 49.00
N LYS A 222 12.54 -58.79 48.61
CA LYS A 222 13.34 -57.85 49.43
C LYS A 222 12.49 -56.91 50.29
N VAL A 223 11.18 -56.78 50.01
CA VAL A 223 10.27 -55.94 50.81
C VAL A 223 9.78 -56.66 52.07
N LEU A 224 9.74 -58.01 52.08
CA LEU A 224 9.38 -58.80 53.26
C LEU A 224 10.51 -58.97 54.31
N ARG A 225 11.74 -58.53 54.05
CA ARG A 225 12.88 -58.69 54.99
C ARG A 225 13.44 -57.40 55.60
N SER A 226 12.93 -56.23 55.21
CA SER A 226 13.36 -54.98 55.83
C SER A 226 12.21 -54.35 56.60
N GLY A 227 11.98 -54.89 57.80
CA GLY A 227 11.23 -54.18 58.83
C GLY A 227 11.78 -52.77 59.02
N SER A 228 10.86 -51.84 59.26
CA SER A 228 11.10 -50.45 59.64
C SER A 228 11.87 -49.58 58.62
N ARG A 229 11.15 -48.98 57.65
CA ARG A 229 11.39 -47.60 57.14
C ARG A 229 10.45 -47.07 56.04
N ILE A 230 9.46 -47.84 55.57
CA ILE A 230 8.58 -47.41 54.47
C ILE A 230 7.41 -46.50 54.92
N THR A 231 7.24 -46.24 56.21
CA THR A 231 6.07 -45.49 56.74
C THR A 231 6.14 -43.96 56.64
N LEU A 232 7.25 -43.35 56.17
CA LEU A 232 7.38 -41.88 56.19
C LEU A 232 7.29 -41.18 54.83
N SER A 233 7.41 -41.86 53.69
CA SER A 233 7.30 -41.20 52.37
C SER A 233 5.92 -41.31 51.71
N LEU A 234 5.03 -42.18 52.20
CA LEU A 234 3.66 -42.29 51.67
C LEU A 234 2.66 -41.31 52.30
N ARG A 235 3.02 -40.58 53.36
CA ARG A 235 2.11 -39.64 54.04
C ARG A 235 1.87 -38.34 53.24
N GLY A 236 2.64 -38.09 52.18
CA GLY A 236 2.59 -36.84 51.41
C GLY A 236 2.04 -36.95 49.99
N SER A 237 1.66 -38.13 49.52
CA SER A 237 1.19 -38.33 48.15
C SER A 237 -0.23 -38.91 48.16
N ASN A 238 -1.17 -38.27 47.45
CA ASN A 238 -2.59 -38.66 47.30
C ASN A 238 -2.83 -40.05 46.67
N TYR A 239 -1.80 -40.89 46.52
CA TYR A 239 -1.91 -42.26 46.03
C TYR A 239 -2.28 -43.19 47.18
N GLY A 240 -3.58 -43.25 47.50
CA GLY A 240 -4.14 -44.22 48.43
C GLY A 240 -4.01 -45.65 47.88
N SER A 241 -3.04 -46.41 48.37
CA SER A 241 -3.01 -47.87 48.20
C SER A 241 -4.06 -48.49 49.14
N LEU A 242 -4.93 -49.36 48.60
CA LEU A 242 -5.81 -50.20 49.41
C LEU A 242 -4.95 -51.16 50.24
N MET A 243 -4.80 -50.87 51.54
CA MET A 243 -4.22 -51.81 52.49
C MET A 243 -5.29 -52.85 52.83
N THR A 244 -5.07 -54.10 52.47
CA THR A 244 -5.87 -55.21 53.01
C THR A 244 -5.63 -55.31 54.52
N GLY A 245 -6.62 -55.76 55.29
CA GLY A 245 -6.59 -55.84 56.77
C GLY A 245 -5.46 -56.66 57.40
N ASP A 246 -4.56 -57.24 56.59
CA ASP A 246 -3.41 -58.05 56.99
C ASP A 246 -2.04 -57.40 56.67
N GLY A 247 -2.00 -56.10 56.36
CA GLY A 247 -0.76 -55.33 56.22
C GLY A 247 0.08 -55.62 54.96
N ASN A 248 -0.41 -56.47 54.05
CA ASN A 248 0.25 -56.80 52.80
C ASN A 248 -0.24 -55.88 51.66
N LEU A 249 0.70 -55.28 50.93
CA LEU A 249 0.40 -54.46 49.74
C LEU A 249 0.00 -55.38 48.59
N GLN A 250 -1.25 -55.29 48.11
CA GLN A 250 -1.69 -56.09 46.96
C GLN A 250 -1.13 -55.48 45.66
N VAL A 251 -0.26 -56.24 45.00
CA VAL A 251 0.36 -55.84 43.73
C VAL A 251 -0.36 -56.55 42.59
N PHE A 252 -1.12 -55.78 41.80
CA PHE A 252 -2.00 -56.32 40.75
C PHE A 252 -1.29 -56.58 39.41
N ALA A 253 -0.04 -56.12 39.25
CA ALA A 253 0.74 -56.31 38.03
C ALA A 253 2.26 -56.35 38.33
N LYS A 254 3.06 -56.88 37.41
CA LYS A 254 4.53 -56.85 37.54
C LYS A 254 5.02 -55.40 37.51
N THR A 255 5.59 -54.92 38.62
CA THR A 255 6.05 -53.54 38.78
C THR A 255 7.56 -53.39 38.57
N GLY A 256 8.00 -52.17 38.30
CA GLY A 256 9.40 -51.79 38.30
C GLY A 256 9.57 -50.30 38.59
N TYR A 257 10.82 -49.85 38.70
CA TYR A 257 11.16 -48.44 38.83
C TYR A 257 11.87 -47.94 37.56
N TYR A 258 11.40 -46.81 37.04
CA TYR A 258 12.05 -46.09 35.94
C TYR A 258 12.13 -44.61 36.28
N LYS A 259 13.35 -44.06 36.33
CA LYS A 259 13.63 -42.66 36.71
C LYS A 259 12.95 -42.21 38.02
N GLY A 260 12.86 -43.11 39.00
CA GLY A 260 12.24 -42.86 40.31
C GLY A 260 10.72 -43.04 40.37
N ASN A 261 10.04 -43.30 39.24
CA ASN A 261 8.60 -43.55 39.20
C ASN A 261 8.29 -45.05 39.16
N ILE A 262 7.22 -45.47 39.83
CA ILE A 262 6.71 -46.85 39.77
C ILE A 262 5.97 -47.03 38.44
N ILE A 263 6.32 -48.11 37.74
CA ILE A 263 5.76 -48.45 36.42
C ILE A 263 5.16 -49.85 36.42
N ALA A 264 4.14 -50.06 35.58
CA ALA A 264 3.58 -51.36 35.27
C ALA A 264 4.25 -51.93 34.01
N ILE A 265 4.69 -53.18 34.08
CA ILE A 265 5.42 -53.86 33.00
C ILE A 265 4.55 -54.98 32.43
N LYS A 266 4.10 -54.81 31.18
CA LYS A 266 3.35 -55.82 30.44
C LYS A 266 4.24 -56.51 29.41
N TYR A 267 4.54 -57.78 29.62
CA TYR A 267 5.35 -58.58 28.71
C TYR A 267 4.55 -58.93 27.47
N THR A 268 5.18 -58.83 26.31
CA THR A 268 4.60 -59.27 25.03
C THR A 268 5.33 -60.53 24.59
N ASN A 269 4.59 -61.59 24.27
CA ASN A 269 5.16 -62.88 23.83
C ASN A 269 5.62 -62.87 22.34
N ARG A 270 5.90 -61.70 21.77
CA ARG A 270 6.36 -61.58 20.38
C ARG A 270 7.89 -61.49 20.38
N LYS A 271 8.54 -62.50 19.79
CA LYS A 271 10.01 -62.61 19.73
C LYS A 271 10.68 -61.54 18.86
N ARG A 272 9.93 -60.94 17.92
CA ARG A 272 10.40 -59.86 17.06
C ARG A 272 9.24 -58.94 16.70
N ILE A 273 9.37 -57.65 16.98
CA ILE A 273 8.44 -56.62 16.52
C ILE A 273 9.13 -55.89 15.37
N GLU A 274 8.56 -55.98 14.17
CA GLU A 274 9.03 -55.20 13.03
C GLU A 274 8.48 -53.78 13.14
N LEU A 275 9.38 -52.80 13.32
CA LEU A 275 9.03 -51.40 13.50
C LEU A 275 8.78 -50.75 12.13
N ASN A 276 7.51 -50.71 11.71
CA ASN A 276 7.10 -49.94 10.53
C ASN A 276 6.92 -48.45 10.89
N ARG A 277 7.04 -47.54 9.91
CA ARG A 277 6.83 -46.09 10.06
C ARG A 277 5.47 -45.76 10.68
N LYS A 278 4.43 -46.54 10.35
CA LYS A 278 3.08 -46.42 10.94
C LYS A 278 3.08 -46.72 12.45
N VAL A 279 3.68 -47.83 12.84
CA VAL A 279 3.81 -48.25 14.26
C VAL A 279 4.65 -47.24 15.06
N LEU A 280 5.72 -46.71 14.48
CA LEU A 280 6.53 -45.66 15.12
C LEU A 280 5.74 -44.37 15.35
N PHE A 281 4.88 -44.00 14.40
CA PHE A 281 4.00 -42.85 14.52
C PHE A 281 2.94 -43.08 15.61
N GLU A 282 2.33 -44.27 15.66
CA GLU A 282 1.38 -44.67 16.71
C GLU A 282 2.04 -44.66 18.10
N LEU A 283 3.23 -45.23 18.26
CA LEU A 283 3.97 -45.23 19.53
C LEU A 283 4.35 -43.81 19.99
N LYS A 284 4.78 -42.95 19.06
CA LYS A 284 5.02 -41.53 19.36
C LYS A 284 3.73 -40.84 19.81
N HIS A 285 2.64 -41.03 19.07
CA HIS A 285 1.36 -40.41 19.36
C HIS A 285 0.79 -40.87 20.72
N MET A 286 0.87 -42.16 21.04
CA MET A 286 0.47 -42.69 22.35
C MET A 286 1.26 -42.09 23.51
N ARG A 287 2.53 -41.72 23.29
CA ARG A 287 3.38 -41.07 24.31
C ARG A 287 3.08 -39.58 24.46
N ASP A 288 2.79 -38.91 23.35
CA ASP A 288 2.47 -37.47 23.35
C ASP A 288 1.06 -37.21 23.91
N VAL A 289 0.17 -38.22 23.86
CA VAL A 289 -1.15 -38.18 24.49
C VAL A 289 -1.02 -38.28 26.01
N GLN A 290 -1.40 -37.20 26.70
CA GLN A 290 -1.49 -37.14 28.15
C GLN A 290 -2.88 -36.66 28.55
N ASN A 291 -3.56 -37.45 29.38
CA ASN A 291 -4.86 -37.12 29.94
C ASN A 291 -4.92 -37.69 31.37
N GLU A 292 -5.61 -37.01 32.28
CA GLU A 292 -5.80 -37.44 33.66
C GLU A 292 -6.69 -38.70 33.78
N HIS A 293 -7.61 -38.90 32.83
CA HIS A 293 -8.55 -40.03 32.79
C HIS A 293 -8.07 -41.20 31.92
N LEU A 294 -6.82 -41.20 31.48
CA LEU A 294 -6.22 -42.32 30.73
C LEU A 294 -4.88 -42.71 31.33
N THR A 295 -4.57 -44.01 31.26
CA THR A 295 -3.26 -44.51 31.68
C THR A 295 -2.16 -43.98 30.76
N ARG A 296 -1.20 -43.26 31.35
CA ARG A 296 -0.11 -42.67 30.61
C ARG A 296 0.83 -43.74 30.08
N PHE A 297 1.01 -43.76 28.75
CA PHE A 297 2.03 -44.59 28.11
C PHE A 297 3.41 -43.93 28.30
N ILE A 298 4.32 -44.65 28.93
CA ILE A 298 5.66 -44.15 29.24
C ILE A 298 6.63 -44.54 28.12
N GLY A 299 6.53 -45.78 27.64
CA GLY A 299 7.34 -46.26 26.54
C GLY A 299 7.25 -47.77 26.32
N ALA A 300 8.10 -48.27 25.42
CA ALA A 300 8.24 -49.69 25.15
C ALA A 300 9.70 -50.10 25.08
N CYS A 301 10.00 -51.30 25.60
CA CYS A 301 11.27 -51.98 25.43
C CYS A 301 11.14 -53.00 24.30
N ILE A 302 12.01 -52.90 23.30
CA ILE A 302 12.04 -53.79 22.12
C ILE A 302 13.36 -54.58 22.07
N ASP A 303 14.10 -54.60 23.18
CA ASP A 303 15.38 -55.30 23.25
C ASP A 303 15.11 -56.81 23.50
N PRO A 304 15.43 -57.71 22.55
CA PRO A 304 15.25 -59.16 22.76
C PRO A 304 16.22 -59.66 23.84
N PRO A 305 15.82 -60.56 24.76
CA PRO A 305 14.58 -61.35 24.78
C PRO A 305 13.39 -60.68 25.51
N ASN A 306 13.57 -59.50 26.08
CA ASN A 306 12.60 -58.87 26.99
C ASN A 306 11.82 -57.75 26.29
N THR A 307 10.82 -58.13 25.49
CA THR A 307 9.89 -57.17 24.87
C THR A 307 8.75 -56.83 25.83
N CYS A 308 8.66 -55.58 26.26
CA CYS A 308 7.62 -55.14 27.19
C CYS A 308 7.07 -53.74 26.88
N ILE A 309 5.81 -53.55 27.24
CA ILE A 309 5.11 -52.26 27.23
C ILE A 309 5.13 -51.72 28.66
N ILE A 310 5.47 -50.44 28.78
CA ILE A 310 5.64 -49.76 30.07
C ILE A 310 4.61 -48.64 30.17
N THR A 311 3.74 -48.78 31.16
CA THR A 311 2.71 -47.79 31.49
C THR A 311 2.88 -47.34 32.93
N GLU A 312 2.20 -46.25 33.28
CA GLU A 312 2.05 -45.83 34.66
C GLU A 312 1.38 -46.93 35.51
N TYR A 313 1.81 -47.08 36.76
CA TYR A 313 1.23 -48.06 37.67
C TYR A 313 0.00 -47.48 38.37
N CYS A 314 -1.13 -48.16 38.23
CA CYS A 314 -2.38 -47.83 38.91
C CYS A 314 -2.48 -48.59 40.23
N PRO A 315 -2.35 -47.94 41.40
CA PRO A 315 -2.36 -48.62 42.69
C PRO A 315 -3.74 -49.17 43.09
N ARG A 316 -4.82 -48.74 42.42
CA ARG A 316 -6.21 -49.15 42.71
C ARG A 316 -6.66 -50.40 41.93
N GLY A 317 -5.80 -50.96 41.08
CA GLY A 317 -6.12 -52.15 40.28
C GLY A 317 -7.12 -51.87 39.16
N SER A 318 -7.69 -52.95 38.60
CA SER A 318 -8.76 -52.86 37.60
C SER A 318 -10.07 -52.42 38.24
N LEU A 319 -10.97 -51.85 37.44
CA LEU A 319 -12.37 -51.75 37.84
C LEU A 319 -12.96 -53.12 38.24
N GLN A 320 -12.59 -54.20 37.54
CA GLN A 320 -12.98 -55.55 37.90
C GLN A 320 -12.54 -55.92 39.34
N ASP A 321 -11.29 -55.63 39.71
CA ASP A 321 -10.76 -55.93 41.05
C ASP A 321 -11.47 -55.13 42.14
N ILE A 322 -11.91 -53.90 41.82
CA ILE A 322 -12.69 -53.05 42.74
C ILE A 322 -14.12 -53.59 42.89
N LEU A 323 -14.72 -54.11 41.82
CA LEU A 323 -16.08 -54.65 41.82
C LEU A 323 -16.18 -56.04 42.46
N GLU A 324 -15.12 -56.85 42.40
CA GLU A 324 -15.04 -58.17 43.04
C GLU A 324 -14.74 -58.10 44.54
N ASN A 325 -14.36 -56.92 45.05
CA ASN A 325 -14.01 -56.75 46.45
C ASN A 325 -15.23 -56.39 47.31
N ASP A 326 -15.80 -57.41 47.97
CA ASP A 326 -16.95 -57.29 48.88
C ASP A 326 -16.72 -56.35 50.08
N SER A 327 -15.47 -55.99 50.39
CA SER A 327 -15.14 -55.06 51.48
C SER A 327 -15.33 -53.58 51.13
N ILE A 328 -15.55 -53.25 49.85
CA ILE A 328 -15.73 -51.88 49.37
C ILE A 328 -17.23 -51.59 49.18
N THR A 329 -17.81 -50.74 50.02
CA THR A 329 -19.21 -50.30 49.83
C THR A 329 -19.29 -49.27 48.70
N LEU A 330 -19.78 -49.72 47.54
CA LEU A 330 -19.97 -48.87 46.36
C LEU A 330 -21.21 -47.98 46.53
N ASP A 331 -21.06 -46.86 47.24
CA ASP A 331 -22.08 -45.82 47.35
C ASP A 331 -22.43 -45.22 45.97
N TRP A 332 -23.66 -44.74 45.79
CA TRP A 332 -24.13 -44.18 44.53
C TRP A 332 -23.27 -42.98 44.09
N MET A 333 -22.78 -42.19 45.05
CA MET A 333 -21.85 -41.08 44.78
C MET A 333 -20.53 -41.58 44.15
N PHE A 334 -19.98 -42.71 44.62
CA PHE A 334 -18.75 -43.31 44.09
C PHE A 334 -18.96 -43.94 42.71
N LYS A 335 -20.12 -44.56 42.47
CA LYS A 335 -20.49 -45.09 41.14
C LYS A 335 -20.60 -43.96 40.11
N TYR A 336 -21.22 -42.84 40.50
CA TYR A 336 -21.36 -41.69 39.61
C TYR A 336 -20.01 -41.05 39.26
N SER A 337 -19.09 -40.92 40.23
CA SER A 337 -17.74 -40.42 39.94
C SER A 337 -16.98 -41.31 38.96
N LEU A 338 -17.05 -42.63 39.13
CA LEU A 338 -16.41 -43.58 38.23
C LEU A 338 -16.97 -43.48 36.79
N ILE A 339 -18.30 -43.44 36.65
CA ILE A 339 -18.93 -43.29 35.33
C ILE A 339 -18.51 -41.98 34.67
N ASN A 340 -18.46 -40.88 35.43
CA ASN A 340 -18.04 -39.58 34.92
C ASN A 340 -16.58 -39.59 34.43
N ASP A 341 -15.67 -40.24 35.16
CA ASP A 341 -14.26 -40.34 34.77
C ASP A 341 -14.09 -41.21 33.51
N ILE A 342 -14.84 -42.32 33.40
CA ILE A 342 -14.88 -43.15 32.18
C ILE A 342 -15.40 -42.34 30.98
N VAL A 343 -16.51 -41.61 31.15
CA VAL A 343 -17.10 -40.79 30.07
C VAL A 343 -16.11 -39.73 29.60
N LYS A 344 -15.42 -39.04 30.52
CA LYS A 344 -14.39 -38.05 30.15
C LYS A 344 -13.21 -38.68 29.41
N GLY A 345 -12.75 -39.86 29.83
CA GLY A 345 -11.72 -40.63 29.13
C GLY A 345 -12.15 -41.04 27.72
N MET A 346 -13.39 -41.51 27.56
CA MET A 346 -13.95 -41.90 26.25
C MET A 346 -14.15 -40.70 25.32
N VAL A 347 -14.64 -39.57 25.82
CA VAL A 347 -14.78 -38.33 25.04
C VAL A 347 -13.42 -37.86 24.52
N PHE A 348 -12.39 -37.93 25.35
CA PHE A 348 -11.04 -37.60 24.92
C PHE A 348 -10.53 -38.56 23.85
N LEU A 349 -10.76 -39.88 23.98
CA LEU A 349 -10.38 -40.84 22.95
C LEU A 349 -11.12 -40.60 21.63
N HIS A 350 -12.43 -40.31 21.67
CA HIS A 350 -13.23 -40.00 20.49
C HIS A 350 -12.77 -38.73 19.76
N ASN A 351 -12.28 -37.73 20.51
CA ASN A 351 -11.71 -36.51 19.94
C ASN A 351 -10.25 -36.69 19.48
N SER A 352 -9.58 -37.76 19.89
CA SER A 352 -8.22 -38.10 19.47
C SER A 352 -8.23 -38.97 18.21
N VAL A 353 -7.14 -38.90 17.42
CA VAL A 353 -6.99 -39.66 16.17
C VAL A 353 -6.92 -41.19 16.40
N ILE A 354 -6.77 -41.62 17.65
CA ILE A 354 -6.56 -43.02 18.05
C ILE A 354 -7.83 -43.89 17.83
N PHE A 355 -9.03 -43.31 17.90
CA PHE A 355 -10.28 -44.11 17.83
C PHE A 355 -10.62 -44.60 16.42
N SER A 356 -10.08 -44.00 15.35
CA SER A 356 -10.47 -44.38 13.98
C SER A 356 -9.86 -45.70 13.47
N GLN A 357 -8.80 -46.22 14.10
CA GLN A 357 -8.09 -47.42 13.61
C GLN A 357 -8.38 -48.71 14.38
N THR A 358 -8.94 -48.64 15.59
CA THR A 358 -9.10 -49.81 16.48
C THR A 358 -10.52 -50.39 16.54
N LEU A 359 -11.50 -49.82 15.83
CA LEU A 359 -12.82 -50.44 15.67
C LEU A 359 -12.81 -51.51 14.56
N SER A 360 -11.95 -52.52 14.76
CA SER A 360 -12.14 -53.85 14.20
C SER A 360 -12.57 -54.76 15.37
N PRO A 361 -13.64 -55.56 15.25
CA PRO A 361 -14.43 -56.07 16.37
C PRO A 361 -13.77 -57.18 17.23
N CYS A 362 -12.45 -57.31 17.21
CA CYS A 362 -11.76 -58.47 17.80
C CYS A 362 -10.57 -58.13 18.72
N SER A 363 -10.33 -56.86 19.05
CA SER A 363 -9.22 -56.49 19.94
C SER A 363 -9.75 -55.93 21.26
N THR A 364 -10.02 -56.82 22.22
CA THR A 364 -10.26 -56.46 23.63
C THR A 364 -8.96 -55.91 24.22
N LEU A 365 -8.67 -54.63 23.94
CA LEU A 365 -7.67 -53.91 24.68
C LEU A 365 -8.31 -53.60 26.03
N ASN A 366 -7.94 -54.36 27.06
CA ASN A 366 -8.18 -54.00 28.46
C ASN A 366 -7.58 -52.61 28.71
N LEU A 367 -8.39 -51.58 28.50
CA LEU A 367 -8.18 -50.25 29.02
C LEU A 367 -8.35 -50.38 30.54
N HIS A 368 -7.24 -50.59 31.24
CA HIS A 368 -7.19 -50.22 32.64
C HIS A 368 -7.34 -48.69 32.67
N MET A 369 -8.57 -48.22 32.86
CA MET A 369 -8.90 -46.86 33.24
C MET A 369 -8.86 -46.77 34.77
N HIS A 370 -8.45 -45.60 35.26
CA HIS A 370 -8.18 -45.32 36.66
C HIS A 370 -9.44 -45.01 37.46
#